data_AF-A0A819W7M2-F1
#
_entry.id   AF-A0A819W7M2-F1
#
_cell.length_a   1.000
_cell.length_b   1.000
_cell.length_c   1.000
_cell.angle_alpha   90.00
_cell.angle_beta   90.00
_cell.angle_gamma   90.00
#
_symmetry.space_group_name_H-M   'P 1'
#
loop_
_entity.id
_entity.type
_entity.pdbx_description
1 polymer ?
#
loop_
_entity_poly.entity_id
_entity_poly.type
_entity_poly.pdbx_seq_one_letter_code
_entity_poly.pdbx_strand_id
1 'polypeptide(L)'
;MNEQKQDPQKHSLIRQINLWEIKSIEIIQQKAQVCRKTVIESLRTCINDIEMKSKDLNEQIKQIGEKNEFNEINLNDLRNELMKITQELNNPSNMSIQENFQPFMNDISIILSK
;
A
#
# COMPACT_ATOMS: atom_id res chain seq x y z
N MET A 1 38.23 -38.65 0.53
CA MET A 1 38.35 -37.51 -0.41
C MET A 1 37.46 -36.40 0.16
N ASN A 2 37.98 -35.22 0.46
CA ASN A 2 37.24 -34.21 1.22
C ASN A 2 36.02 -33.74 0.41
N GLU A 3 34.79 -34.07 0.84
CA GLU A 3 33.56 -33.82 0.08
C GLU A 3 33.36 -32.32 -0.24
N GLN A 4 33.89 -31.45 0.63
CA GLN A 4 33.91 -29.99 0.43
C GLN A 4 34.77 -29.54 -0.76
N LYS A 5 35.77 -30.35 -1.14
CA LYS A 5 36.63 -30.09 -2.30
C LYS A 5 35.94 -30.47 -3.61
N GLN A 6 34.90 -31.32 -3.55
CA GLN A 6 34.10 -31.72 -4.71
C GLN A 6 32.85 -30.85 -4.87
N ASP A 7 32.25 -30.38 -3.77
CA ASP A 7 31.10 -29.50 -3.79
C ASP A 7 31.19 -28.44 -2.67
N PRO A 8 31.76 -27.26 -2.96
CA PRO A 8 31.86 -26.17 -2.00
C PRO A 8 30.52 -25.67 -1.46
N GLN A 9 29.40 -25.89 -2.17
CA GLN A 9 28.06 -25.48 -1.74
C GLN A 9 27.55 -26.30 -0.56
N LYS A 10 28.11 -27.49 -0.34
CA LYS A 10 27.81 -28.32 0.85
C LYS A 10 28.52 -27.85 2.11
N HIS A 11 29.45 -26.89 2.00
CA HIS A 11 30.16 -26.36 3.16
C HIS A 11 29.17 -25.74 4.16
N SER A 12 29.35 -26.02 5.45
CA SER A 12 28.42 -25.59 6.51
C SER A 12 28.27 -24.07 6.60
N LEU A 13 29.36 -23.32 6.39
CA LEU A 13 29.32 -21.85 6.32
C LEU A 13 28.53 -21.34 5.10
N ILE A 14 28.67 -21.97 3.94
CA ILE A 14 27.89 -21.60 2.75
C ILE A 14 26.40 -21.85 2.99
N ARG A 15 26.05 -22.98 3.60
CA ARG A 15 24.66 -23.25 4.01
C ARG A 15 24.12 -22.20 4.98
N GLN A 16 24.94 -21.71 5.92
CA GLN A 16 24.53 -20.65 6.85
C GLN A 16 24.28 -19.33 6.14
N ILE A 17 25.13 -18.96 5.17
CA ILE A 17 24.93 -17.77 4.32
C ILE A 17 23.62 -17.91 3.53
N ASN A 18 23.41 -19.05 2.87
CA ASN A 18 22.19 -19.29 2.09
C ASN A 18 20.93 -19.23 2.96
N LEU A 19 20.96 -19.81 4.17
CA LEU A 19 19.84 -19.74 5.11
C LEU A 19 19.55 -18.32 5.59
N TRP A 20 20.60 -17.54 5.85
CA TRP A 20 20.47 -16.13 6.21
C TRP A 20 19.87 -15.32 5.05
N GLU A 21 20.34 -15.53 3.82
CA GLU A 21 19.83 -14.87 2.62
C GLU A 21 18.34 -15.15 2.42
N ILE A 22 17.93 -16.43 2.48
CA ILE A 22 16.53 -16.85 2.33
C ILE A 22 15.64 -16.17 3.37
N LYS A 23 16.01 -16.25 4.66
CA LYS A 23 15.23 -15.65 5.75
C LYS A 23 15.10 -14.14 5.58
N SER A 24 16.13 -13.51 5.07
CA SER A 24 16.19 -12.07 4.90
C SER A 24 15.30 -11.57 3.77
N ILE A 25 15.33 -12.28 2.64
CA ILE A 25 14.40 -12.04 1.53
C ILE A 25 12.96 -12.22 2.00
N GLU A 26 12.69 -13.26 2.80
CA GLU A 26 11.36 -13.52 3.34
C GLU A 26 10.85 -12.35 4.20
N ILE A 27 11.68 -11.80 5.08
CA ILE A 27 11.30 -10.64 5.91
C ILE A 27 10.95 -9.43 5.02
N ILE A 28 11.74 -9.14 3.97
CA ILE A 28 11.45 -8.05 3.02
C ILE A 28 10.11 -8.28 2.35
N GLN A 29 9.87 -9.49 1.85
CA GLN A 29 8.65 -9.85 1.14
C GLN A 29 7.43 -9.73 2.04
N GLN A 30 7.50 -10.24 3.29
CA GLN A 30 6.43 -10.11 4.27
C GLN A 30 6.13 -8.64 4.57
N LYS A 31 7.15 -7.82 4.82
CA LYS A 31 6.96 -6.38 5.09
C LYS A 31 6.31 -5.67 3.90
N ALA A 32 6.79 -5.94 2.68
CA ALA A 32 6.22 -5.38 1.46
C ALA A 32 4.76 -5.82 1.25
N GLN A 33 4.43 -7.08 1.56
CA GLN A 33 3.07 -7.60 1.47
C GLN A 33 2.13 -6.89 2.46
N VAL A 34 2.57 -6.67 3.71
CA VAL A 34 1.79 -5.91 4.70
C VAL A 34 1.53 -4.50 4.18
N CYS A 35 2.55 -3.79 3.72
CA CYS A 35 2.39 -2.43 3.19
C CYS A 35 1.42 -2.39 1.99
N ARG A 36 1.56 -3.32 1.02
CA ARG A 36 0.63 -3.42 -0.12
C ARG A 36 -0.80 -3.67 0.33
N LYS A 37 -1.01 -4.57 1.29
CA LYS A 37 -2.33 -4.88 1.83
C LYS A 37 -2.97 -3.65 2.47
N THR A 38 -2.22 -2.92 3.31
CA THR A 38 -2.69 -1.67 3.92
C THR A 38 -3.10 -0.65 2.87
N VAL A 39 -2.28 -0.42 1.84
CA VAL A 39 -2.61 0.51 0.75
C VAL A 39 -3.90 0.10 0.03
N ILE A 40 -4.04 -1.18 -0.32
CA ILE A 40 -5.24 -1.70 -1.00
C ILE A 40 -6.50 -1.53 -0.13
N GLU A 41 -6.40 -1.82 1.17
CA GLU A 41 -7.52 -1.67 2.10
C GLU A 41 -7.94 -0.20 2.24
N SER A 42 -6.97 0.71 2.41
CA SER A 42 -7.24 2.14 2.46
C SER A 42 -7.86 2.68 1.17
N LEU A 43 -7.37 2.23 0.00
CA LEU A 43 -7.95 2.59 -1.29
C LEU A 43 -9.40 2.10 -1.42
N ARG A 44 -9.69 0.87 -0.99
CA ARG A 44 -11.06 0.33 -1.00
C ARG A 44 -11.99 1.16 -0.13
N THR A 45 -11.55 1.54 1.07
CA THR A 45 -12.35 2.42 1.95
C THR A 45 -12.63 3.75 1.28
N CYS A 46 -11.62 4.41 0.70
CA CYS A 46 -11.83 5.68 0.02
C CYS A 46 -12.79 5.55 -1.17
N ILE A 47 -12.64 4.50 -1.99
CA ILE A 47 -13.54 4.26 -3.13
C ILE A 47 -14.98 4.08 -2.65
N ASN A 48 -15.21 3.31 -1.58
CA ASN A 48 -16.55 3.12 -1.01
C ASN A 48 -17.14 4.45 -0.51
N ASP A 49 -16.34 5.31 0.13
CA ASP A 49 -16.78 6.63 0.57
C ASP A 49 -17.17 7.53 -0.61
N ILE A 50 -16.39 7.50 -1.68
CA ILE A 50 -16.67 8.21 -2.93
C ILE A 50 -17.98 7.70 -3.57
N GLU A 51 -18.20 6.39 -3.59
CA GLU A 51 -19.44 5.78 -4.11
C GLU A 51 -20.66 6.23 -3.29
N MET A 52 -20.55 6.25 -1.96
CA MET A 52 -21.62 6.72 -1.08
C MET A 52 -21.93 8.21 -1.31
N LYS A 53 -20.90 9.07 -1.37
CA LYS A 53 -21.06 10.50 -1.69
C LYS A 53 -21.70 10.72 -3.06
N SER A 54 -21.29 9.94 -4.06
CA SER A 54 -21.86 10.03 -5.41
C SER A 54 -23.33 9.61 -5.44
N LYS A 55 -23.70 8.59 -4.67
CA LYS A 55 -25.10 8.15 -4.53
C LYS A 55 -25.94 9.23 -3.85
N ASP A 56 -25.44 9.83 -2.77
CA ASP A 56 -26.12 10.90 -2.05
C ASP A 56 -26.34 12.12 -2.95
N LEU A 57 -25.30 12.58 -3.67
CA LEU A 57 -25.40 13.66 -4.65
C LEU A 57 -26.47 13.38 -5.72
N ASN A 58 -26.53 12.15 -6.22
CA ASN A 58 -27.55 11.75 -7.20
C ASN A 58 -28.98 11.78 -6.60
N GLU A 59 -29.13 11.44 -5.33
CA GLU A 59 -30.41 11.53 -4.62
C GLU A 59 -30.82 12.99 -4.38
N GLN A 60 -29.88 13.85 -3.99
CA GLN A 60 -30.12 15.30 -3.89
C GLN A 60 -30.59 15.90 -5.22
N ILE A 61 -29.91 15.55 -6.33
CA ILE A 61 -30.29 16.03 -7.69
C ILE A 61 -31.74 15.63 -8.01
N LYS A 62 -32.12 14.38 -7.73
CA LYS A 62 -33.50 13.90 -7.95
C LYS A 62 -34.50 14.69 -7.13
N GLN A 63 -34.24 14.90 -5.84
CA GLN A 63 -35.14 15.63 -4.95
C GLN A 63 -35.32 17.09 -5.39
N ILE A 64 -34.25 17.77 -5.81
CA ILE A 64 -34.33 19.15 -6.34
C ILE A 64 -35.19 19.18 -7.61
N GLY A 65 -35.01 18.19 -8.50
CA GLY A 65 -35.81 18.05 -9.72
C GLY A 65 -37.29 17.79 -9.44
N GLU A 66 -37.61 16.88 -8.51
CA GLU A 66 -38.99 16.58 -8.12
C GLU A 66 -39.71 17.78 -7.50
N LYS A 67 -38.99 18.59 -6.72
CA LYS A 67 -39.54 19.80 -6.09
C LYS A 67 -39.57 21.02 -7.01
N ASN A 68 -39.02 20.92 -8.23
CA ASN A 68 -38.77 22.08 -9.12
C ASN A 68 -38.01 23.22 -8.42
N GLU A 69 -37.11 22.88 -7.50
CA GLU A 69 -36.37 23.84 -6.67
C GLU A 69 -35.04 24.27 -7.31
N PHE A 70 -34.82 23.96 -8.59
CA PHE A 70 -33.59 24.36 -9.27
C PHE A 70 -33.42 25.89 -9.24
N ASN A 71 -32.37 26.32 -8.54
CA ASN A 71 -31.93 27.70 -8.47
C ASN A 71 -30.40 27.73 -8.46
N GLU A 72 -29.83 28.93 -8.55
CA GLU A 72 -28.39 29.12 -8.67
C GLU A 72 -27.61 28.62 -7.44
N ILE A 73 -28.20 28.70 -6.24
CA ILE A 73 -27.60 28.20 -5.00
C ILE A 73 -27.48 26.67 -5.08
N ASN A 74 -28.58 25.99 -5.40
CA ASN A 74 -28.62 24.54 -5.55
C ASN A 74 -27.64 24.06 -6.62
N LEU A 75 -27.55 24.75 -7.76
CA LEU A 75 -26.59 24.40 -8.82
C LEU A 75 -25.14 24.58 -8.37
N ASN A 76 -24.85 25.64 -7.61
CA ASN A 76 -23.50 25.89 -7.11
C ASN A 76 -23.09 24.84 -6.05
N ASP A 77 -24.01 24.45 -5.17
CA ASP A 77 -23.75 23.43 -4.15
C ASP A 77 -23.48 22.06 -4.78
N LEU A 78 -24.33 21.62 -5.72
CA LEU A 78 -24.14 20.39 -6.48
C LEU A 78 -22.78 20.38 -7.21
N ARG A 79 -22.41 21.51 -7.81
CA ARG A 79 -21.12 21.67 -8.50
C ARG A 79 -19.94 21.54 -7.53
N ASN A 80 -20.04 22.15 -6.35
CA ASN A 80 -18.99 22.10 -5.34
C ASN A 80 -18.81 20.68 -4.79
N GLU A 81 -19.90 19.96 -4.53
CA GLU A 81 -19.85 18.55 -4.11
C GLU A 81 -19.24 17.66 -5.18
N LEU A 82 -19.66 17.81 -6.44
CA LEU A 82 -19.09 17.07 -7.56
C LEU A 82 -17.58 17.33 -7.72
N MET A 83 -17.14 18.57 -7.53
CA MET A 83 -15.72 18.94 -7.59
C MET A 83 -14.91 18.26 -6.49
N LYS A 84 -15.44 18.21 -5.25
CA LYS A 84 -14.80 17.48 -4.13
C LYS A 84 -14.69 15.99 -4.42
N ILE A 85 -15.77 15.37 -4.89
CA ILE A 85 -15.78 13.94 -5.27
C ILE A 85 -14.74 13.67 -6.36
N THR A 86 -14.63 14.56 -7.35
CA THR A 86 -13.64 14.46 -8.43
C THR A 86 -12.20 14.61 -7.91
N GLN A 87 -11.96 15.53 -6.98
CA GLN A 87 -10.63 15.71 -6.37
C GLN A 87 -10.23 14.48 -5.55
N GLU A 88 -11.15 13.95 -4.74
CA GLU A 88 -10.94 12.73 -3.96
C GLU A 88 -10.71 11.52 -4.88
N LEU A 89 -11.42 11.41 -6.00
CA LEU A 89 -11.20 10.31 -6.95
C LEU A 89 -9.82 10.37 -7.61
N ASN A 90 -9.35 11.56 -7.97
CA ASN A 90 -8.03 11.74 -8.59
C ASN A 90 -6.87 11.60 -7.60
N ASN A 91 -7.13 11.79 -6.31
CA ASN A 91 -6.15 11.60 -5.25
C ASN A 91 -6.81 10.95 -4.01
N PRO A 92 -7.13 9.64 -4.08
CA PRO A 92 -8.00 8.96 -3.11
C PRO A 92 -7.36 8.73 -1.75
N SER A 93 -6.12 9.17 -1.53
CA SER A 93 -5.45 8.90 -0.27
C SER A 93 -4.39 9.94 0.01
N ASN A 94 -4.51 10.61 1.16
CA ASN A 94 -3.41 11.37 1.78
C ASN A 94 -2.33 10.42 2.34
N MET A 95 -2.01 9.34 1.61
CA MET A 95 -1.00 8.37 1.98
C MET A 95 0.35 8.81 1.43
N SER A 96 1.40 8.62 2.22
CA SER A 96 2.78 8.79 1.77
C SER A 96 3.61 7.59 2.23
N ILE A 97 4.62 7.25 1.44
CA ILE A 97 5.62 6.27 1.85
C ILE A 97 6.68 7.04 2.63
N GLN A 98 6.96 6.58 3.85
CA GLN A 98 8.07 7.08 4.67
C GLN A 98 9.11 5.98 4.82
N GLU A 99 10.36 6.30 4.48
CA GLU A 99 11.50 5.43 4.74
C GLU A 99 12.09 5.77 6.11
N ASN A 100 12.16 4.78 6.99
CA ASN A 100 12.81 4.90 8.28
C ASN A 100 14.08 4.05 8.28
N PHE A 101 15.23 4.66 8.55
CA PHE A 101 16.49 3.95 8.67
C PHE A 101 16.53 3.19 10.00
N GLN A 102 16.16 1.91 9.96
CA GLN A 102 16.33 0.97 11.05
C GLN A 102 16.88 -0.35 10.50
N PRO A 103 17.74 -1.06 11.25
CA PRO A 103 18.21 -2.38 10.82
C PRO A 103 17.00 -3.33 10.80
N PHE A 104 16.48 -3.61 9.62
CA PHE A 104 15.36 -4.54 9.46
C PHE A 104 15.82 -6.01 9.48
N MET A 105 17.13 -6.22 9.36
CA MET A 105 17.79 -7.51 9.15
C MET A 105 19.15 -7.50 9.86
N ASN A 106 19.53 -8.65 10.41
CA ASN A 106 20.84 -8.82 11.04
C ASN A 106 21.93 -8.86 9.96
N ASP A 107 23.00 -8.13 10.16
CA ASP A 107 24.20 -8.27 9.33
C ASP A 107 24.96 -9.57 9.68
N ILE A 108 25.64 -10.18 8.69
CA ILE A 108 26.54 -11.31 8.93
C ILE A 108 27.91 -11.03 8.34
N SER A 109 28.95 -11.36 9.11
CA SER A 109 30.35 -11.14 8.73
C SER A 109 31.17 -12.41 8.89
N ILE A 110 32.14 -12.62 8.01
CA ILE A 110 33.08 -13.75 8.11
C ILE A 110 34.29 -13.30 8.95
N ILE A 111 34.55 -14.04 10.03
CA ILE A 111 35.75 -13.83 10.87
C ILE A 111 36.76 -14.92 10.51
N LEU A 112 37.95 -14.50 10.07
CA LEU A 112 39.07 -15.40 9.79
C LEU A 112 40.03 -15.40 10.99
N SER A 113 39.92 -16.42 11.82
CA SER A 113 40.87 -16.68 12.90
C SER A 113 42.13 -17.31 12.32
N LYS A 114 43.29 -16.67 12.48
CA LYS A 114 44.61 -17.22 12.10
C LYS A 114 45.13 -18.17 13.17
#